data_AF-A0A9P9IQ53-F1
#
_entry.id   AF-A0A9P9IQ53-F1
#
_cell.length_a   1.000
_cell.length_b   1.000
_cell.length_c   1.000
_cell.angle_alpha   90.00
_cell.angle_beta   90.00
_cell.angle_gamma   90.00
#
_symmetry.space_group_name_H-M   'P 1'
#
loop_
_entity.id
_entity.type
_entity.pdbx_description
1 polymer ?
#
loop_
_entity_poly.entity_id
_entity_poly.type
_entity_poly.pdbx_seq_one_letter_code
_entity_poly.pdbx_strand_id
1 'polypeptide(L)'
;MRVIAVYSFALVAICGATTAISSAKEISTLDFEERQLIGGLVGGIVNRLDDVTSDLLGTLHDAVEAGEIEGVLDVLRKLKPTRTLANVEEASAIVEQIVTLTPSSVIELQGQLIANGVISGTVDDLFNFASGIASNKSGHANVNPNSPTAVYPKATPCDVPYSTSESDLRSAIFIPDSFTYGRDHICSKLCAPDFDHRASN
;
A
#
# COMPACT_ATOMS: atom_id res chain seq x y z
N MET A 1 40.74 -13.80 -8.45
CA MET A 1 40.06 -13.01 -9.50
C MET A 1 38.72 -12.56 -8.97
N ARG A 2 38.58 -11.28 -8.62
CA ARG A 2 37.32 -10.63 -8.23
C ARG A 2 37.24 -9.37 -9.08
N VAL A 3 36.29 -9.33 -10.00
CA VAL A 3 36.03 -8.19 -10.87
C VAL A 3 35.01 -7.31 -10.14
N ILE A 4 35.47 -6.15 -9.65
CA ILE A 4 34.61 -5.11 -9.09
C ILE A 4 34.23 -4.20 -10.25
N ALA A 5 32.97 -4.28 -10.70
CA ALA A 5 32.41 -3.37 -11.67
C ALA A 5 31.96 -2.10 -10.94
N VAL A 6 32.70 -1.01 -11.14
CA VAL A 6 32.34 0.34 -10.69
C VAL A 6 31.46 0.97 -11.78
N TYR A 7 30.18 1.17 -11.49
CA TYR A 7 29.27 1.89 -12.39
C TYR A 7 29.38 3.40 -12.13
N SER A 8 29.92 4.09 -13.14
CA SER A 8 29.99 5.53 -13.27
C SER A 8 28.59 6.12 -13.51
N PHE A 9 28.08 6.93 -12.58
CA PHE A 9 26.93 7.81 -12.84
C PHE A 9 27.44 9.16 -13.34
N ALA A 10 27.11 9.48 -14.58
CA ALA A 10 27.39 10.77 -15.21
C ALA A 10 26.42 11.84 -14.68
N LEU A 11 26.98 12.93 -14.18
CA LEU A 11 26.29 14.12 -13.71
C LEU A 11 25.86 14.97 -14.91
N VAL A 12 24.56 15.18 -15.10
CA VAL A 12 24.00 16.09 -16.10
C VAL A 12 24.12 17.53 -15.58
N ALA A 13 24.79 18.37 -16.37
CA ALA A 13 24.92 19.80 -16.16
C ALA A 13 23.59 20.52 -16.42
N ILE A 14 23.12 21.33 -15.46
CA ILE A 14 22.06 22.31 -15.66
C ILE A 14 22.70 23.70 -15.58
N CYS A 15 22.70 24.37 -16.73
CA CYS A 15 23.10 25.76 -16.92
C CYS A 15 22.14 26.68 -16.17
N GLY A 16 22.69 27.67 -15.45
CA GLY A 16 21.94 28.53 -14.55
C GLY A 16 21.07 29.60 -15.19
N ALA A 17 20.18 30.14 -14.36
CA ALA A 17 19.69 31.51 -14.44
C ALA A 17 19.48 32.00 -13.00
N THR A 18 20.23 33.05 -12.66
CA THR A 18 20.20 33.76 -11.38
C THR A 18 19.02 34.73 -11.30
N THR A 19 18.31 34.76 -10.17
CA THR A 19 17.71 36.00 -9.63
C THR A 19 17.77 35.94 -8.11
N ALA A 20 18.48 36.90 -7.51
CA ALA A 20 18.47 37.17 -6.08
C ALA A 20 17.23 38.00 -5.69
N ILE A 21 16.84 37.98 -4.41
CA ILE A 21 16.82 39.15 -3.50
C ILE A 21 16.04 38.85 -2.20
N SER A 22 16.74 39.07 -1.08
CA SER A 22 16.33 39.66 0.20
C SER A 22 15.43 38.93 1.21
N SER A 23 16.08 38.64 2.35
CA SER A 23 15.72 39.09 3.72
C SER A 23 14.40 38.62 4.34
N ALA A 24 14.50 37.83 5.42
CA ALA A 24 14.01 38.25 6.73
C ALA A 24 14.38 37.23 7.83
N LYS A 25 15.02 37.77 8.88
CA LYS A 25 14.67 37.59 10.30
C LYS A 25 15.08 36.29 11.00
N GLU A 26 16.03 36.46 11.93
CA GLU A 26 16.20 35.63 13.11
C GLU A 26 14.86 35.24 13.72
N ILE A 27 14.61 33.94 13.84
CA ILE A 27 13.62 33.39 14.75
C ILE A 27 14.39 32.44 15.66
N SER A 28 14.58 32.96 16.87
CA SER A 28 14.84 32.25 18.12
C SER A 28 14.67 30.74 18.06
N THR A 29 15.74 30.05 18.41
CA THR A 29 15.75 28.75 19.09
C THR A 29 14.58 28.66 20.06
N LEU A 30 13.49 28.04 19.62
CA LEU A 30 12.45 27.55 20.51
C LEU A 30 12.80 26.13 20.90
N ASP A 31 12.70 25.94 22.21
CA ASP A 31 13.20 24.85 23.00
C ASP A 31 12.77 23.48 22.47
N PHE A 32 13.73 22.54 22.46
CA PHE A 32 13.54 21.16 22.02
C PHE A 32 12.88 20.27 23.08
N GLU A 33 12.43 20.84 24.21
CA GLU A 33 11.94 20.08 25.36
C GLU A 33 10.53 19.49 25.19
N GLU A 34 9.72 19.96 24.25
CA GLU A 34 8.36 19.42 24.09
C GLU A 34 8.27 18.11 23.28
N ARG A 35 9.38 17.63 22.72
CA ARG A 35 9.42 16.33 21.99
C ARG A 35 9.79 15.13 22.86
N GLN A 36 10.08 15.32 24.15
CA GLN A 36 10.38 14.20 25.06
C GLN A 36 9.14 13.59 25.72
N LEU A 37 7.98 14.27 25.74
CA LEU A 37 6.75 13.68 26.29
C LEU A 37 6.12 12.61 25.38
N ILE A 38 6.50 12.56 24.09
CA ILE A 38 6.00 11.53 23.16
C ILE A 38 6.85 10.24 23.26
N GLY A 39 8.11 10.32 23.71
CA GLY A 39 8.99 9.16 23.87
C GLY A 39 8.49 8.14 24.90
N GLY A 40 7.80 8.61 25.96
CA GLY A 40 7.23 7.75 27.00
C GLY A 40 5.96 7.00 26.57
N LEU A 41 5.22 7.52 25.58
CA LEU A 41 4.02 6.88 25.06
C LEU A 41 4.35 5.91 23.91
N VAL A 42 5.34 6.27 23.08
CA VAL A 42 5.79 5.49 21.91
C VAL A 42 6.53 4.21 22.33
N GLY A 43 7.37 4.27 23.37
CA GLY A 43 8.02 3.06 23.91
C GLY A 43 7.08 2.11 24.65
N GLY A 44 5.88 2.56 25.04
CA GLY A 44 4.93 1.76 25.81
C GLY A 44 3.95 0.94 24.96
N ILE A 45 3.80 1.25 23.67
CA ILE A 45 2.72 0.68 22.82
C ILE A 45 3.15 -0.59 22.10
N VAL A 46 4.41 -0.71 21.64
CA VAL A 46 4.92 -1.95 21.00
C VAL A 46 5.39 -2.98 22.03
N ASN A 47 5.92 -2.54 23.18
CA ASN A 47 6.32 -3.41 24.30
C ASN A 47 5.12 -4.03 25.07
N ARG A 48 3.93 -3.99 24.47
CA ARG A 48 2.68 -4.53 25.01
C ARG A 48 2.22 -5.82 24.31
N LEU A 49 2.99 -6.31 23.34
CA LEU A 49 2.76 -7.65 22.82
C LEU A 49 3.03 -8.66 23.92
N ASP A 50 2.18 -9.67 24.02
CA ASP A 50 2.46 -10.80 24.90
C ASP A 50 3.63 -11.64 24.35
N ASP A 51 4.26 -12.41 25.24
CA ASP A 51 5.42 -13.24 24.90
C ASP A 51 5.12 -14.19 23.73
N VAL A 52 3.90 -14.74 23.68
CA VAL A 52 3.46 -15.65 22.60
C VAL A 52 3.46 -14.95 21.25
N THR A 53 2.97 -13.71 21.18
CA THR A 53 2.93 -12.93 19.95
C THR A 53 4.32 -12.47 19.53
N SER A 54 5.16 -12.10 20.49
CA SER A 54 6.57 -11.77 20.23
C SER A 54 7.31 -12.97 19.63
N ASP A 55 7.13 -14.15 20.20
CA ASP A 55 7.73 -15.41 19.69
C ASP A 55 7.21 -15.77 18.30
N LEU A 56 5.92 -15.57 18.03
CA LEU A 56 5.35 -15.78 16.69
C LEU A 56 5.94 -14.80 15.67
N LEU A 57 6.13 -13.52 16.02
CA LEU A 57 6.77 -12.55 15.12
C LEU A 57 8.24 -12.88 14.86
N GLY A 58 8.97 -13.38 15.86
CA GLY A 58 10.33 -13.90 15.67
C GLY A 58 10.34 -15.11 14.71
N THR A 59 9.44 -16.07 14.92
CA THR A 59 9.29 -17.24 14.04
C THR A 59 8.91 -16.83 12.61
N LEU A 60 8.09 -15.78 12.45
CA LEU A 60 7.72 -15.22 11.15
C LEU A 60 8.94 -14.67 10.42
N HIS A 61 9.77 -13.87 11.11
CA HIS A 61 11.00 -13.31 10.57
C HIS A 61 11.94 -14.42 10.08
N ASP A 62 12.18 -15.43 10.92
CA ASP A 62 13.05 -16.56 10.59
C ASP A 62 12.53 -17.34 9.36
N ALA A 63 11.21 -17.58 9.26
CA ALA A 63 10.61 -18.27 8.12
C ALA A 63 10.70 -17.44 6.82
N VAL A 64 10.56 -16.12 6.90
CA VAL A 64 10.72 -15.21 5.75
C VAL A 64 12.17 -15.22 5.26
N GLU A 65 13.15 -15.06 6.15
CA GLU A 65 14.58 -15.10 5.81
C GLU A 65 14.99 -16.46 5.22
N ALA A 66 14.39 -17.55 5.70
CA ALA A 66 14.60 -18.89 5.18
C ALA A 66 13.86 -19.18 3.85
N GLY A 67 12.92 -18.33 3.44
CA GLY A 67 12.08 -18.56 2.26
C GLY A 67 11.05 -19.70 2.42
N GLU A 68 10.67 -20.03 3.65
CA GLU A 68 9.77 -21.14 3.98
C GLU A 68 8.30 -20.71 3.92
N ILE A 69 7.70 -20.77 2.72
CA ILE A 69 6.31 -20.31 2.48
C ILE A 69 5.30 -20.96 3.44
N GLU A 70 5.38 -22.28 3.66
CA GLU A 70 4.46 -22.98 4.56
C GLU A 70 4.62 -22.54 6.02
N GLY A 71 5.87 -22.26 6.45
CA GLY A 71 6.17 -21.73 7.78
C GLY A 71 5.59 -20.33 7.96
N VAL A 72 5.76 -19.47 6.96
CA VAL A 72 5.14 -18.12 6.93
C VAL A 72 3.62 -18.22 7.08
N LEU A 73 2.96 -19.07 6.29
CA LEU A 73 1.51 -19.23 6.34
C LEU A 73 1.02 -19.78 7.68
N ASP A 74 1.72 -20.75 8.26
CA ASP A 74 1.37 -21.33 9.56
C ASP A 74 1.45 -20.29 10.68
N VAL A 75 2.51 -19.48 10.71
CA VAL A 75 2.68 -18.40 11.69
C VAL A 75 1.61 -17.31 11.51
N LEU A 76 1.39 -16.87 10.27
CA LEU A 76 0.37 -15.86 9.97
C LEU A 76 -1.03 -16.31 10.44
N ARG A 77 -1.41 -17.57 10.24
CA ARG A 77 -2.69 -18.11 10.75
C ARG A 77 -2.80 -18.11 12.27
N LYS A 78 -1.68 -18.24 12.98
CA LYS A 78 -1.64 -18.24 14.46
C LYS A 78 -1.63 -16.84 15.05
N LEU A 79 -1.16 -15.84 14.30
CA LEU A 79 -1.16 -14.45 14.74
C LEU A 79 -2.59 -13.94 14.95
N LYS A 80 -2.79 -13.29 16.09
CA LYS A 80 -4.05 -12.65 16.45
C LYS A 80 -3.79 -11.24 16.97
N PRO A 81 -4.74 -10.31 16.78
CA PRO A 81 -4.70 -9.01 17.45
C PRO A 81 -4.56 -9.19 18.96
N THR A 82 -3.52 -8.59 19.54
CA THR A 82 -3.30 -8.61 21.01
C THR A 82 -4.17 -7.60 21.76
N ARG A 83 -4.69 -6.60 21.04
CA ARG A 83 -5.53 -5.53 21.61
C ARG A 83 -6.46 -4.93 20.57
N THR A 84 -7.52 -4.30 21.08
CA THR A 84 -8.42 -3.45 20.30
C THR A 84 -8.00 -2.01 20.47
N LEU A 85 -7.81 -1.30 19.36
CA LEU A 85 -7.43 0.11 19.36
C LEU A 85 -8.63 1.00 19.75
N ALA A 86 -8.38 2.04 20.53
CA ALA A 86 -9.44 2.92 21.02
C ALA A 86 -9.85 3.97 19.98
N ASN A 87 -8.91 4.41 19.13
CA ASN A 87 -9.13 5.49 18.16
C ASN A 87 -8.09 5.45 17.02
N VAL A 88 -8.26 6.37 16.06
CA VAL A 88 -7.43 6.47 14.85
C VAL A 88 -6.03 6.97 15.17
N GLU A 89 -5.88 7.85 16.15
CA GLU A 89 -4.60 8.42 16.56
C GLU A 89 -3.67 7.34 17.14
N GLU A 90 -4.22 6.40 17.91
CA GLU A 90 -3.50 5.24 18.40
C GLU A 90 -3.06 4.34 17.23
N ALA A 91 -3.93 4.09 16.26
CA ALA A 91 -3.61 3.31 15.06
C ALA A 91 -2.47 3.95 14.25
N SER A 92 -2.53 5.27 14.00
CA SER A 92 -1.48 5.97 13.26
C SER A 92 -0.14 5.93 13.98
N ALA A 93 -0.14 6.12 15.31
CA ALA A 93 1.09 6.07 16.09
C ALA A 93 1.78 4.69 16.04
N ILE A 94 0.99 3.61 16.02
CA ILE A 94 1.51 2.25 15.86
C ILE A 94 2.09 2.03 14.48
N VAL A 95 1.39 2.47 13.43
CA VAL A 95 1.87 2.32 12.04
C VAL A 95 3.19 3.06 11.87
N GLU A 96 3.31 4.29 12.37
CA GLU A 96 4.56 5.06 12.34
C GLU A 96 5.70 4.33 13.05
N GLN A 97 5.42 3.72 14.20
CA GLN A 97 6.39 2.92 14.94
C GLN A 97 6.85 1.70 14.16
N ILE A 98 5.91 0.90 13.66
CA ILE A 98 6.19 -0.30 12.87
C ILE A 98 7.05 0.05 11.65
N VAL A 99 6.71 1.10 10.91
CA VAL A 99 7.49 1.53 9.74
C VAL A 99 8.90 2.01 10.15
N THR A 100 9.03 2.63 11.31
CA THR A 100 10.34 3.06 11.85
C THR A 100 11.22 1.87 12.26
N LEU A 101 10.63 0.73 12.62
CA LEU A 101 11.38 -0.52 12.86
C LEU A 101 11.97 -1.13 11.59
N THR A 102 11.63 -0.59 10.41
CA THR A 102 12.14 -1.03 9.10
C THR A 102 12.04 -2.55 8.92
N PRO A 103 10.82 -3.12 8.92
CA PRO A 103 10.63 -4.56 8.69
C PRO A 103 11.30 -4.98 7.37
N SER A 104 11.94 -6.15 7.36
CA SER A 104 12.74 -6.58 6.20
C SER A 104 11.86 -6.97 5.00
N SER A 105 10.57 -7.24 5.25
CA SER A 105 9.60 -7.63 4.24
C SER A 105 8.20 -7.05 4.48
N VAL A 106 7.40 -7.00 3.42
CA VAL A 106 5.96 -6.66 3.51
C VAL A 106 5.20 -7.65 4.40
N ILE A 107 5.64 -8.91 4.45
CA ILE A 107 5.03 -9.95 5.28
C ILE A 107 5.25 -9.67 6.77
N GLU A 108 6.44 -9.24 7.16
CA GLU A 108 6.72 -8.84 8.54
C GLU A 108 5.95 -7.58 8.93
N LEU A 109 5.90 -6.59 8.04
CA LEU A 109 5.06 -5.40 8.23
C LEU A 109 3.61 -5.80 8.52
N GLN A 110 3.04 -6.70 7.72
CA GLN A 110 1.68 -7.21 7.93
C GLN A 110 1.53 -7.96 9.25
N GLY A 111 2.48 -8.84 9.60
CA GLY A 111 2.48 -9.55 10.87
C GLY A 111 2.43 -8.60 12.07
N GLN A 112 3.25 -7.54 12.04
CA GLN A 112 3.26 -6.52 13.09
C GLN A 112 1.96 -5.71 13.17
N LEU A 113 1.34 -5.39 12.03
CA LEU A 113 0.05 -4.68 11.97
C LEU A 113 -1.08 -5.53 12.56
N ILE A 114 -1.11 -6.83 12.27
CA ILE A 114 -2.06 -7.79 12.83
C ILE A 114 -1.85 -7.93 14.33
N ALA A 115 -0.60 -8.20 14.76
CA ALA A 115 -0.25 -8.36 16.17
C ALA A 115 -0.65 -7.16 17.03
N ASN A 116 -0.52 -5.95 16.50
CA ASN A 116 -0.90 -4.72 17.19
C ASN A 116 -2.38 -4.34 17.06
N GLY A 117 -3.18 -5.12 16.32
CA GLY A 117 -4.61 -4.89 16.13
C GLY A 117 -4.96 -3.69 15.25
N VAL A 118 -4.00 -3.21 14.43
CA VAL A 118 -4.26 -2.17 13.42
C VAL A 118 -5.14 -2.73 12.31
N ILE A 119 -4.85 -3.96 11.90
CA ILE A 119 -5.72 -4.73 11.01
C ILE A 119 -6.58 -5.61 11.90
N SER A 120 -7.90 -5.39 11.84
CA SER A 120 -8.88 -6.23 12.51
C SER A 120 -9.19 -7.47 11.68
N GLY A 121 -9.49 -8.59 12.36
CA GLY A 121 -9.75 -9.88 11.73
C GLY A 121 -8.59 -10.86 11.88
N THR A 122 -8.77 -12.03 11.29
CA THR A 122 -7.79 -13.12 11.22
C THR A 122 -7.18 -13.17 9.82
N VAL A 123 -6.04 -13.86 9.68
CA VAL A 123 -5.49 -14.15 8.36
C VAL A 123 -6.45 -14.98 7.50
N ASP A 124 -7.29 -15.81 8.12
CA ASP A 124 -8.37 -16.50 7.41
C ASP A 124 -9.44 -15.52 6.89
N ASP A 125 -9.79 -14.47 7.64
CA ASP A 125 -10.69 -13.41 7.16
C ASP A 125 -10.09 -12.66 5.97
N LEU A 126 -8.78 -12.45 5.97
CA LEU A 126 -8.07 -11.86 4.83
C LEU A 126 -8.11 -12.80 3.60
N PHE A 127 -7.87 -14.10 3.77
CA PHE A 127 -7.97 -15.06 2.67
C PHE A 127 -9.40 -15.22 2.15
N ASN A 128 -10.39 -15.17 3.04
CA ASN A 128 -11.81 -15.18 2.68
C ASN A 128 -12.20 -13.89 1.93
N PHE A 129 -11.72 -12.74 2.39
CA PHE A 129 -11.88 -11.47 1.69
C PHE A 129 -11.23 -11.52 0.30
N ALA A 130 -9.99 -12.00 0.20
CA ALA A 130 -9.26 -12.16 -1.06
C ALA A 130 -9.96 -13.14 -2.01
N SER A 131 -10.52 -14.23 -1.49
CA SER A 131 -11.38 -15.14 -2.28
C SER A 131 -12.66 -14.44 -2.75
N GLY A 132 -13.21 -13.54 -1.93
CA GLY A 132 -14.31 -12.66 -2.28
C GLY A 132 -13.93 -11.52 -3.24
N ILE A 133 -12.65 -11.18 -3.41
CA ILE A 133 -12.19 -10.24 -4.47
C ILE A 133 -12.51 -10.85 -5.84
N ALA A 134 -12.53 -12.18 -5.99
CA ALA A 134 -13.02 -12.84 -7.20
C ALA A 134 -14.54 -12.67 -7.45
N SER A 135 -15.28 -11.98 -6.55
CA SER A 135 -16.66 -11.58 -6.79
C SER A 135 -16.77 -10.59 -7.96
N ASN A 136 -18.00 -10.41 -8.45
CA ASN A 136 -18.32 -9.62 -9.64
C ASN A 136 -17.70 -8.20 -9.70
N LYS A 137 -17.41 -7.57 -8.56
CA LYS A 137 -16.84 -6.21 -8.50
C LYS A 137 -15.36 -6.13 -8.89
N SER A 138 -14.60 -7.20 -8.75
CA SER A 138 -13.20 -7.29 -9.24
C SER A 138 -13.05 -8.27 -10.39
N GLY A 139 -14.18 -8.69 -10.98
CA GLY A 139 -14.22 -9.56 -12.16
C GLY A 139 -13.80 -8.83 -13.44
N HIS A 140 -13.31 -9.60 -14.41
CA HIS A 140 -12.92 -9.11 -15.75
C HIS A 140 -13.97 -9.43 -16.83
N ALA A 141 -15.17 -9.84 -16.42
CA ALA A 141 -16.25 -10.30 -17.28
C ALA A 141 -17.50 -9.40 -17.17
N ASN A 142 -17.29 -8.08 -16.99
CA ASN A 142 -18.40 -7.13 -16.92
C ASN A 142 -19.05 -6.94 -18.29
N VAL A 143 -20.37 -6.75 -18.31
CA VAL A 143 -21.12 -6.49 -19.54
C VAL A 143 -21.49 -5.02 -19.59
N ASN A 144 -20.83 -4.29 -20.50
CA ASN A 144 -21.00 -2.85 -20.66
C ASN A 144 -21.58 -2.50 -22.04
N PRO A 145 -22.46 -1.49 -22.12
CA PRO A 145 -23.00 -1.04 -23.40
C PRO A 145 -21.90 -0.50 -24.32
N ASN A 146 -22.18 -0.48 -25.62
CA ASN A 146 -21.30 0.17 -26.59
C ASN A 146 -21.21 1.67 -26.31
N SER A 147 -20.01 2.23 -26.52
CA SER A 147 -19.84 3.68 -26.50
C SER A 147 -20.69 4.34 -27.59
N PRO A 148 -21.36 5.48 -27.32
CA PRO A 148 -22.07 6.25 -28.34
C PRO A 148 -21.15 6.78 -29.45
N THR A 149 -19.85 6.94 -29.16
CA THR A 149 -18.82 7.39 -30.10
C THR A 149 -17.78 6.30 -30.33
N ALA A 150 -17.28 6.18 -31.56
CA ALA A 150 -16.22 5.25 -31.89
C ALA A 150 -14.90 5.73 -31.27
N VAL A 151 -14.38 4.95 -30.31
CA VAL A 151 -13.10 5.20 -29.62
C VAL A 151 -12.08 4.08 -29.84
N TYR A 152 -12.51 3.00 -30.49
CA TYR A 152 -11.69 1.85 -30.88
C TYR A 152 -11.79 1.66 -32.41
N PRO A 153 -10.71 1.28 -33.12
CA PRO A 153 -9.38 0.92 -32.61
C PRO A 153 -8.50 2.11 -32.22
N LYS A 154 -8.92 3.34 -32.47
CA LYS A 154 -8.23 4.57 -32.07
C LYS A 154 -9.25 5.69 -31.86
N ALA A 155 -9.06 6.53 -30.84
CA ALA A 155 -9.91 7.70 -30.65
C ALA A 155 -9.41 8.88 -31.49
N THR A 156 -8.09 9.00 -31.65
CA THR A 156 -7.44 9.97 -32.54
C THR A 156 -6.43 9.28 -33.48
N PRO A 157 -6.11 9.87 -34.65
CA PRO A 157 -5.15 9.27 -35.59
C PRO A 157 -3.75 9.03 -35.01
N CYS A 158 -3.36 9.82 -34.01
CA CYS A 158 -2.06 9.74 -33.36
C CYS A 158 -1.99 8.68 -32.25
N ASP A 159 -3.11 8.07 -31.88
CA ASP A 159 -3.12 7.05 -30.82
C ASP A 159 -2.34 5.81 -31.27
N VAL A 160 -1.65 5.18 -30.32
CA VAL A 160 -1.03 3.87 -30.55
C VAL A 160 -2.13 2.81 -30.77
N PRO A 161 -1.94 1.86 -31.69
CA PRO A 161 -2.89 0.76 -31.84
C PRO A 161 -2.99 -0.06 -30.55
N TYR A 162 -4.20 -0.46 -30.17
CA TYR A 162 -4.40 -1.42 -29.10
C TYR A 162 -3.92 -2.82 -29.51
N SER A 163 -3.27 -3.52 -28.58
CA SER A 163 -2.96 -4.96 -28.70
C SER A 163 -4.04 -5.86 -28.11
N THR A 164 -4.97 -5.28 -27.34
CA THR A 164 -6.06 -5.97 -26.65
C THR A 164 -7.39 -5.67 -27.34
N SER A 165 -8.29 -6.66 -27.39
CA SER A 165 -9.60 -6.47 -28.02
C SER A 165 -10.46 -5.45 -27.27
N GLU A 166 -11.34 -4.76 -27.98
CA GLU A 166 -12.29 -3.83 -27.34
C GLU A 166 -13.17 -4.53 -26.30
N SER A 167 -13.55 -5.79 -26.56
CA SER A 167 -14.36 -6.59 -25.63
C SER A 167 -13.63 -6.78 -24.29
N ASP A 168 -12.36 -7.18 -24.31
CA ASP A 168 -11.58 -7.43 -23.09
C ASP A 168 -11.29 -6.11 -22.35
N LEU A 169 -10.98 -5.04 -23.08
CA LEU A 169 -10.78 -3.71 -22.49
C LEU A 169 -12.06 -3.22 -21.80
N ARG A 170 -13.22 -3.45 -22.41
CA ARG A 170 -14.50 -2.98 -21.87
C ARG A 170 -15.00 -3.86 -20.74
N SER A 171 -14.79 -5.17 -20.78
CA SER A 171 -15.22 -6.09 -19.71
C SER A 171 -14.40 -5.95 -18.44
N ALA A 172 -13.21 -5.34 -18.52
CA ALA A 172 -12.40 -4.97 -17.35
C ALA A 172 -12.98 -3.79 -16.53
N ILE A 173 -13.95 -3.03 -17.09
CA ILE A 173 -14.54 -1.87 -16.41
C ILE A 173 -15.78 -2.32 -15.63
N PHE A 174 -15.75 -2.25 -14.31
CA PHE A 174 -16.95 -2.40 -13.49
C PHE A 174 -17.71 -1.07 -13.42
N ILE A 175 -18.93 -1.02 -13.94
CA ILE A 175 -19.83 0.13 -13.82
C ILE A 175 -20.90 -0.21 -12.78
N PRO A 176 -20.91 0.44 -11.59
CA PRO A 176 -21.95 0.21 -10.61
C PRO A 176 -23.33 0.59 -11.14
N ASP A 177 -24.39 -0.10 -10.70
CA ASP A 177 -25.78 0.22 -11.09
C ASP A 177 -26.20 1.66 -10.74
N SER A 178 -25.56 2.24 -9.72
CA SER A 178 -25.78 3.63 -9.30
C SER A 178 -25.05 4.66 -10.18
N PHE A 179 -24.31 4.24 -11.21
CA PHE A 179 -23.57 5.14 -12.07
C PHE A 179 -24.51 5.89 -13.03
N THR A 180 -24.49 7.21 -12.98
CA THR A 180 -25.49 8.05 -13.66
C THR A 180 -25.03 8.58 -15.01
N TYR A 181 -23.83 8.21 -15.47
CA TYR A 181 -23.25 8.67 -16.74
C TYR A 181 -23.26 10.20 -16.88
N GLY A 182 -23.00 10.91 -15.77
CA GLY A 182 -22.97 12.37 -15.72
C GLY A 182 -24.33 13.07 -15.70
N ARG A 183 -25.46 12.34 -15.65
CA ARG A 183 -26.81 12.95 -15.61
C ARG A 183 -27.09 13.71 -14.32
N ASP A 184 -26.48 13.30 -13.20
CA ASP A 184 -26.78 13.89 -11.88
C ASP A 184 -25.81 15.02 -11.52
N HIS A 185 -25.08 15.58 -12.50
CA HIS A 185 -23.99 16.55 -12.31
C HIS A 185 -22.84 16.06 -11.42
N ILE A 186 -22.82 14.76 -11.09
CA ILE A 186 -21.70 14.12 -10.40
C ILE A 186 -20.62 13.80 -11.45
N CYS A 187 -19.45 14.44 -11.32
CA CYS A 187 -18.30 14.11 -12.14
C CYS A 187 -17.91 12.64 -11.92
N SER A 188 -17.84 11.88 -13.01
CA SER A 188 -17.41 10.49 -12.97
C SER A 188 -15.94 10.40 -12.58
N LYS A 189 -15.60 9.55 -11.62
CA LYS A 189 -14.21 9.22 -11.25
C LYS A 189 -13.91 7.78 -11.64
N LEU A 190 -12.83 7.58 -12.38
CA LEU A 190 -12.30 6.26 -12.67
C LEU A 190 -11.31 5.89 -11.57
N CYS A 191 -11.57 4.79 -10.87
CA CYS A 191 -10.63 4.20 -9.93
C CYS A 191 -9.78 3.18 -10.68
N ALA A 192 -8.51 3.49 -10.93
CA ALA A 192 -7.56 2.53 -11.46
C ALA A 192 -6.89 1.79 -10.29
N PRO A 193 -6.89 0.45 -10.25
CA PRO A 193 -6.10 -0.27 -9.26
C PRO A 193 -4.61 -0.11 -9.55
N ASP A 194 -3.82 0.17 -8.51
CA ASP A 194 -2.36 0.19 -8.59
C ASP A 194 -1.76 -1.24 -8.64
N PHE A 195 -0.47 -1.31 -8.96
CA PHE A 195 0.26 -2.50 -9.44
C PHE A 195 0.31 -3.74 -8.50
N ASP A 196 -0.32 -3.73 -7.33
CA ASP A 196 -0.07 -4.74 -6.27
C ASP A 196 -1.31 -5.55 -5.82
N HIS A 197 -2.37 -5.61 -6.62
CA HIS A 197 -3.59 -6.36 -6.27
C HIS A 197 -4.04 -7.40 -7.31
N ARG A 198 -3.20 -7.77 -8.28
CA ARG A 198 -3.53 -8.90 -9.17
C ARG A 198 -3.24 -10.22 -8.46
N ALA A 199 -4.30 -10.86 -7.97
CA ALA A 199 -4.29 -12.29 -7.68
C ALA A 199 -3.88 -13.04 -8.96
N SER A 200 -2.75 -13.76 -8.90
CA SER A 200 -2.39 -14.71 -9.94
C SER A 200 -3.34 -15.89 -9.83
N ASN A 201 -4.04 -16.20 -10.93
CA ASN A 201 -4.81 -17.43 -11.09
C ASN A 201 -3.90 -18.65 -11.19
#